data_AF-A0A8D3B2M2-F1
#
_entry.id   AF-A0A8D3B2M2-F1
#
_cell.length_a   1.000
_cell.length_b   1.000
_cell.length_c   1.000
_cell.angle_alpha   90.00
_cell.angle_beta   90.00
_cell.angle_gamma   90.00
#
_symmetry.space_group_name_H-M   'P 1'
#
loop_
_entity.id
_entity.type
_entity.pdbx_description
1 polymer ?
#
loop_
_entity_poly.entity_id
_entity_poly.type
_entity_poly.pdbx_seq_one_letter_code
_entity_poly.pdbx_strand_id
1 'polypeptide(L)'
;SVLQPVEDVDECTCPTSTSPGKNRILVPRGNPDFPKELQLLSSPCETCCRPAPPPKISDLMNDKDLLDSLRLKLDPSHCTVKNWKNFASRWGMSYDELTLLEHRTQGSLSHSPTQEFLLRYNQKTVTELTELCRIYQRIDVLRLLQSWIEKDWPSRWQQTN
;
A
#
# COMPACT_ATOMS: atom_id res chain seq x y z
N SER A 1 -2.85 -38.23 -38.84
CA SER A 1 -3.25 -36.81 -38.72
C SER A 1 -3.89 -36.57 -37.38
N VAL A 2 -3.22 -35.85 -36.48
CA VAL A 2 -3.84 -34.90 -35.56
C VAL A 2 -2.78 -33.82 -35.32
N LEU A 3 -2.99 -32.65 -35.91
CA LEU A 3 -2.21 -31.44 -35.60
C LEU A 3 -2.76 -30.90 -34.28
N GLN A 4 -1.90 -30.71 -33.28
CA GLN A 4 -2.25 -29.92 -32.10
C GLN A 4 -2.27 -28.43 -32.49
N PRO A 5 -3.23 -27.63 -31.99
CA PRO A 5 -3.17 -26.18 -32.15
C PRO A 5 -2.07 -25.64 -31.21
N VAL A 6 -1.10 -24.93 -31.78
CA VAL A 6 -0.24 -24.03 -31.03
C VAL A 6 -1.12 -22.87 -30.55
N GLU A 7 -1.30 -22.76 -29.25
CA GLU A 7 -1.88 -21.57 -28.63
C GLU A 7 -0.85 -20.45 -28.79
N ASP A 8 -1.22 -19.46 -29.60
CA ASP A 8 -0.47 -18.23 -29.84
C ASP A 8 -0.42 -17.45 -28.51
N VAL A 9 0.75 -17.42 -27.88
CA VAL A 9 1.02 -16.49 -26.78
C VAL A 9 1.18 -15.13 -27.42
N ASP A 10 0.16 -14.27 -27.28
CA ASP A 10 0.23 -12.85 -27.59
C ASP A 10 1.35 -12.21 -26.73
N GLU A 11 2.55 -12.19 -27.26
CA GLU A 11 3.71 -11.51 -26.70
C GLU A 11 3.51 -10.01 -26.89
N CYS A 12 3.07 -9.31 -25.83
CA CYS A 12 3.00 -7.85 -25.86
C CYS A 12 4.40 -7.29 -26.11
N THR A 13 4.61 -6.74 -27.31
CA THR A 13 5.80 -5.96 -27.65
C THR A 13 5.59 -4.53 -27.13
N CYS A 14 5.62 -4.39 -25.82
CA CYS A 14 5.50 -3.10 -25.16
C CYS A 14 6.92 -2.50 -25.02
N PRO A 15 7.15 -1.21 -25.33
CA PRO A 15 8.50 -0.64 -25.27
C PRO A 15 9.00 -0.68 -23.82
N THR A 16 10.03 -1.50 -23.58
CA THR A 16 10.71 -1.62 -22.29
C THR A 16 11.14 -0.25 -21.81
N SER A 17 10.44 0.28 -20.81
CA SER A 17 10.81 1.52 -20.14
C SER A 17 11.99 1.24 -19.22
N THR A 18 13.20 1.31 -19.77
CA THR A 18 14.44 1.43 -19.00
C THR A 18 14.42 2.76 -18.23
N SER A 19 14.65 2.70 -16.92
CA SER A 19 14.73 3.85 -16.01
C SER A 19 15.84 4.86 -16.36
N PRO A 20 15.97 5.96 -15.59
CA PRO A 20 15.58 7.31 -15.93
C PRO A 20 16.77 8.11 -16.50
N GLY A 21 16.77 8.32 -17.81
CA GLY A 21 17.70 9.23 -18.48
C GLY A 21 16.91 10.26 -19.27
N LYS A 22 16.76 11.46 -18.69
CA LYS A 22 16.47 12.74 -19.35
C LYS A 22 15.88 12.62 -20.77
N ASN A 23 14.57 12.73 -20.91
CA ASN A 23 13.90 13.36 -22.05
C ASN A 23 12.43 13.55 -21.72
N ARG A 24 12.15 14.52 -20.85
CA ARG A 24 10.81 15.07 -20.72
C ARG A 24 10.56 15.89 -21.99
N ILE A 25 9.99 15.26 -23.01
CA ILE A 25 9.53 15.96 -24.20
C ILE A 25 8.43 16.91 -23.74
N LEU A 26 8.78 18.19 -23.56
CA LEU A 26 7.82 19.28 -23.44
C LEU A 26 7.16 19.41 -24.81
N VAL A 27 5.96 18.85 -24.97
CA VAL A 27 5.16 19.05 -26.18
C VAL A 27 4.67 20.51 -26.17
N PRO A 28 5.08 21.37 -27.12
CA PRO A 28 4.57 22.74 -27.19
C PRO A 28 3.09 22.70 -27.57
N ARG A 29 2.28 23.46 -26.84
CA ARG A 29 0.85 23.56 -27.10
C ARG A 29 0.62 24.36 -28.38
N GLY A 30 0.18 23.67 -29.45
CA GLY A 30 -0.48 24.30 -30.59
C GLY A 30 0.22 24.19 -31.94
N ASN A 31 0.45 22.97 -32.44
CA ASN A 31 0.74 22.77 -33.86
C ASN A 31 -0.18 21.66 -34.43
N PRO A 32 -0.99 21.93 -35.47
CA PRO A 32 -2.00 20.97 -35.95
C PRO A 32 -1.44 19.82 -36.79
N ASP A 33 -0.14 19.79 -37.08
CA ASP A 33 0.53 18.76 -37.89
C ASP A 33 1.31 17.73 -37.05
N PHE A 34 0.76 17.30 -35.90
CA PHE A 34 1.35 16.19 -35.15
C PHE A 34 0.74 14.85 -35.59
N PRO A 35 1.56 13.84 -35.98
CA PRO A 35 1.05 12.53 -36.38
C PRO A 35 0.24 11.88 -35.25
N LYS A 36 -1.00 11.48 -35.54
CA LYS A 36 -1.89 10.78 -34.59
C LYS A 36 -1.30 9.49 -34.02
N GLU A 37 -0.31 8.90 -34.69
CA GLU A 37 0.39 7.68 -34.26
C GLU A 37 1.18 7.83 -32.96
N LEU A 38 1.63 9.04 -32.61
CA LEU A 38 2.34 9.28 -31.34
C LEU A 38 1.40 9.43 -30.12
N GLN A 39 0.09 9.61 -30.33
CA GLN A 39 -0.89 9.66 -29.23
C GLN A 39 -1.26 8.27 -28.70
N LEU A 40 -0.94 7.19 -29.45
CA LEU A 40 -1.20 5.81 -29.03
C LEU A 40 -0.12 5.26 -28.08
N LEU A 41 1.10 5.80 -28.14
CA LEU A 41 2.23 5.39 -27.30
C LEU A 41 2.13 5.82 -25.83
N SER A 42 1.11 6.61 -25.46
CA SER A 42 0.86 7.05 -24.09
C SER A 42 -0.33 6.34 -23.42
N SER A 43 -0.96 5.38 -24.09
CA SER A 43 -1.99 4.57 -23.46
C SER A 43 -1.34 3.51 -22.56
N PRO A 44 -1.68 3.46 -21.25
CA PRO A 44 -1.19 2.39 -20.39
C PRO A 44 -1.68 1.07 -20.98
N CYS A 45 -0.74 0.22 -21.39
CA CYS A 45 -1.07 -1.08 -21.94
C CYS A 45 -1.90 -1.88 -20.91
N GLU A 46 -3.11 -2.27 -21.28
CA GLU A 46 -4.05 -2.98 -20.39
C GLU A 46 -3.48 -4.34 -19.93
N THR A 47 -2.61 -4.97 -20.72
CA THR A 47 -1.89 -6.21 -20.38
C THR A 47 -0.64 -5.98 -19.51
N CYS A 48 -0.10 -4.78 -19.49
CA CYS A 48 1.15 -4.40 -18.82
C CYS A 48 0.93 -3.71 -17.48
N CYS A 49 -0.22 -3.05 -17.33
CA CYS A 49 -0.60 -2.29 -16.15
C CYS A 49 -1.57 -3.10 -15.30
N ARG A 50 -1.09 -4.24 -14.76
CA ARG A 50 -1.87 -4.97 -13.75
C ARG A 50 -2.09 -4.04 -12.55
N PRO A 51 -3.34 -3.84 -12.09
CA PRO A 51 -3.58 -3.07 -10.89
C PRO A 51 -2.89 -3.77 -9.71
N ALA A 52 -2.19 -3.00 -8.88
CA ALA A 52 -1.53 -3.56 -7.71
C ALA A 52 -2.58 -4.27 -6.82
N PRO A 53 -2.29 -5.48 -6.32
CA PRO A 53 -3.21 -6.19 -5.44
C PRO A 53 -3.42 -5.39 -4.15
N PRO A 54 -4.50 -5.60 -3.39
CA PRO A 54 -4.64 -4.95 -2.09
C PRO A 54 -3.42 -5.22 -1.19
N PRO A 55 -2.76 -4.18 -0.64
CA PRO A 55 -1.57 -4.38 0.17
C PRO A 55 -1.92 -5.12 1.45
N LYS A 56 -1.01 -5.96 1.90
CA LYS A 56 -1.05 -6.56 3.24
C LYS A 56 -0.41 -5.62 4.26
N ILE A 57 -0.69 -5.87 5.53
CA ILE A 57 -0.02 -5.18 6.62
C ILE A 57 1.50 -5.43 6.56
N SER A 58 1.96 -6.61 6.12
CA SER A 58 3.39 -6.86 5.87
C SER A 58 4.01 -5.88 4.87
N ASP A 59 3.29 -5.49 3.83
CA ASP A 59 3.78 -4.55 2.82
C ASP A 59 3.88 -3.13 3.38
N LEU A 60 2.87 -2.73 4.16
CA LEU A 60 2.85 -1.49 4.92
C LEU A 60 4.03 -1.39 5.90
N MET A 61 4.39 -2.50 6.55
CA MET A 61 5.47 -2.56 7.54
C MET A 61 6.86 -2.36 6.92
N ASN A 62 7.00 -2.53 5.60
CA ASN A 62 8.24 -2.21 4.88
C ASN A 62 8.41 -0.70 4.61
N ASP A 63 7.37 0.11 4.85
CA ASP A 63 7.42 1.56 4.75
C ASP A 63 7.64 2.19 6.13
N LYS A 64 8.88 2.60 6.41
CA LYS A 64 9.28 3.12 7.72
C LYS A 64 8.58 4.44 8.06
N ASP A 65 8.43 5.35 7.11
CA ASP A 65 7.84 6.67 7.37
C ASP A 65 6.33 6.57 7.63
N LEU A 66 5.65 5.67 6.90
CA LEU A 66 4.26 5.33 7.18
C LEU A 66 4.12 4.68 8.55
N LEU A 67 4.97 3.70 8.87
CA LEU A 67 4.94 3.02 10.16
C LEU A 67 5.17 4.01 11.31
N ASP A 68 6.15 4.90 11.21
CA ASP A 68 6.42 5.93 12.21
C ASP A 68 5.23 6.90 12.38
N SER A 69 4.57 7.26 11.28
CA SER A 69 3.33 8.06 11.31
C SER A 69 2.19 7.35 12.02
N LEU A 70 2.05 6.03 11.84
CA LEU A 70 1.05 5.22 12.54
C LEU A 70 1.36 5.11 14.03
N ARG A 71 2.62 4.87 14.39
CA ARG A 71 3.09 4.81 15.78
C ARG A 71 2.73 6.10 16.52
N LEU A 72 3.04 7.26 15.95
CA LEU A 72 2.72 8.56 16.55
C LEU A 72 1.21 8.74 16.80
N LYS A 73 0.36 8.18 15.92
CA LYS A 73 -1.10 8.29 15.98
C LYS A 73 -1.77 7.26 16.87
N LEU A 74 -1.17 6.08 17.04
CA LEU A 74 -1.82 4.92 17.64
C LEU A 74 -1.16 4.47 18.95
N ASP A 75 0.12 4.76 19.20
CA ASP A 75 0.81 4.40 20.45
C ASP A 75 0.26 5.11 21.69
N PRO A 76 -0.06 6.43 21.66
CA PRO A 76 -0.53 7.12 22.85
C PRO A 76 -1.83 6.54 23.43
N SER A 77 -1.80 6.20 24.71
CA SER A 77 -2.99 5.80 25.49
C SER A 77 -3.73 7.03 26.02
N HIS A 78 -4.44 7.74 25.14
CA HIS A 78 -5.37 8.79 25.57
C HIS A 78 -6.77 8.19 25.76
N CYS A 79 -7.39 8.37 26.94
CA CYS A 79 -8.64 7.68 27.30
C CYS A 79 -9.82 7.98 26.37
N THR A 80 -9.81 9.12 25.68
CA THR A 80 -10.87 9.54 24.73
C THR A 80 -10.60 9.14 23.28
N VAL A 81 -9.40 8.66 22.95
CA VAL A 81 -9.01 8.33 21.57
C VAL A 81 -8.80 6.83 21.44
N LYS A 82 -9.50 6.21 20.48
CA LYS A 82 -9.34 4.80 20.17
C LYS A 82 -7.96 4.55 19.57
N ASN A 83 -7.18 3.67 20.19
CA ASN A 83 -5.76 3.43 19.91
C ASN A 83 -5.48 1.97 19.52
N TRP A 84 -4.20 1.57 19.47
CA TRP A 84 -3.77 0.21 19.12
C TRP A 84 -4.50 -0.88 19.92
N LYS A 85 -4.78 -0.67 21.22
CA LYS A 85 -5.47 -1.67 22.05
C LYS A 85 -6.90 -1.94 21.58
N ASN A 86 -7.59 -0.89 21.17
CA ASN A 86 -8.96 -1.01 20.68
C ASN A 86 -8.98 -1.81 19.37
N PHE A 87 -8.00 -1.57 18.51
CA PHE A 87 -7.85 -2.26 17.24
C PHE A 87 -7.50 -3.74 17.45
N ALA A 88 -6.50 -4.01 18.29
CA ALA A 88 -6.06 -5.36 18.65
C ALA A 88 -7.18 -6.17 19.33
N SER A 89 -7.89 -5.57 20.29
CA SER A 89 -9.04 -6.20 20.95
C SER A 89 -10.13 -6.58 19.95
N ARG A 90 -10.44 -5.70 18.99
CA ARG A 90 -11.45 -5.96 17.94
C ARG A 90 -11.05 -7.10 17.00
N TRP A 91 -9.76 -7.33 16.83
CA TRP A 91 -9.21 -8.47 16.09
C TRP A 91 -8.93 -9.70 16.97
N GLY A 92 -9.44 -9.72 18.20
CA GLY A 92 -9.48 -10.90 19.04
C GLY A 92 -8.30 -11.06 20.00
N MET A 93 -7.43 -10.06 20.16
CA MET A 93 -6.40 -10.09 21.20
C MET A 93 -7.07 -10.01 22.59
N SER A 94 -6.76 -10.97 23.46
CA SER A 94 -7.33 -11.05 24.81
C SER A 94 -6.84 -9.90 25.70
N TYR A 95 -7.56 -9.66 26.80
CA TYR A 95 -7.18 -8.63 27.78
C TYR A 95 -5.77 -8.87 28.35
N ASP A 96 -5.43 -10.11 28.65
CA ASP A 96 -4.11 -10.47 29.20
C ASP A 96 -3.00 -10.23 28.17
N GLU A 97 -3.23 -10.57 26.89
CA GLU A 97 -2.28 -10.29 25.81
C GLU A 97 -2.09 -8.78 25.59
N LEU A 98 -3.18 -8.00 25.62
CA LEU A 98 -3.14 -6.54 25.50
C LEU A 98 -2.36 -5.91 26.66
N THR A 99 -2.61 -6.39 27.87
CA THR A 99 -1.93 -5.94 29.09
C THR A 99 -0.45 -6.27 29.02
N LEU A 100 -0.10 -7.51 28.65
CA LEU A 100 1.29 -7.92 28.49
C LEU A 100 2.03 -7.09 27.42
N LEU A 101 1.39 -6.83 26.28
CA LEU A 101 1.98 -6.03 25.21
C LEU A 101 2.22 -4.57 25.65
N GLU A 102 1.27 -3.97 26.38
CA GLU A 102 1.47 -2.62 26.94
C GLU A 102 2.68 -2.58 27.87
N HIS A 103 2.75 -3.49 28.85
CA HIS A 103 3.87 -3.52 29.80
C HIS A 103 5.24 -3.71 29.11
N ARG A 104 5.31 -4.53 28.06
CA ARG A 104 6.55 -4.78 27.31
C ARG A 104 7.02 -3.59 26.49
N THR A 105 6.11 -2.71 26.08
CA THR A 105 6.41 -1.58 25.20
C THR A 105 6.37 -0.23 25.93
N GLN A 106 5.90 -0.21 27.17
CA GLN A 106 5.79 0.99 27.99
C GLN A 106 7.16 1.67 28.16
N GLY A 107 7.24 2.93 27.72
CA GLY A 107 8.47 3.74 27.82
C GLY A 107 9.60 3.31 26.88
N SER A 108 9.38 2.34 25.99
CA SER A 108 10.39 1.92 25.02
C SER A 108 10.45 2.88 23.84
N LEU A 109 11.65 3.29 23.45
CA LEU A 109 11.89 4.03 22.20
C LEU A 109 12.01 3.10 20.99
N SER A 110 12.44 1.85 21.22
CA SER A 110 12.71 0.86 20.18
C SER A 110 11.53 -0.08 19.91
N HIS A 111 10.66 -0.31 20.90
CA HIS A 111 9.50 -1.21 20.78
C HIS A 111 8.21 -0.40 20.86
N SER A 112 7.40 -0.48 19.80
CA SER A 112 6.10 0.19 19.72
C SER A 112 4.97 -0.85 19.83
N PRO A 113 3.94 -0.59 20.67
CA PRO A 113 2.80 -1.48 20.73
C PRO A 113 2.01 -1.52 19.42
N THR A 114 1.93 -0.41 18.67
CA THR A 114 1.31 -0.40 17.32
C THR A 114 2.06 -1.31 16.37
N GLN A 115 3.40 -1.24 16.37
CA GLN A 115 4.22 -2.09 15.50
C GLN A 115 4.05 -3.58 15.81
N GLU A 116 4.10 -3.96 17.09
CA GLU A 116 3.90 -5.35 17.53
C GLU A 116 2.49 -5.86 17.22
N PHE A 117 1.47 -5.01 17.40
CA PHE A 117 0.10 -5.30 16.98
C PHE A 117 0.03 -5.58 15.48
N LEU A 118 0.56 -4.68 14.63
CA LEU A 118 0.55 -4.84 13.18
C LEU A 118 1.33 -6.09 12.75
N LEU A 119 2.45 -6.38 13.41
CA LEU A 119 3.27 -7.56 13.14
C LEU A 119 2.49 -8.85 13.39
N ARG A 120 1.73 -8.94 14.49
CA ARG A 120 0.90 -10.12 14.82
C ARG A 120 -0.20 -10.38 13.79
N TYR A 121 -0.70 -9.34 13.13
CA TYR A 121 -1.74 -9.44 12.11
C TYR A 121 -1.23 -9.18 10.69
N ASN A 122 0.07 -9.38 10.42
CA ASN A 122 0.72 -8.98 9.17
C ASN A 122 0.11 -9.61 7.88
N GLN A 123 -0.60 -10.73 8.01
CA GLN A 123 -1.27 -11.41 6.92
C GLN A 123 -2.59 -10.75 6.49
N LYS A 124 -3.17 -9.90 7.34
CA LYS A 124 -4.37 -9.13 7.01
C LYS A 124 -4.07 -8.07 5.97
N THR A 125 -5.09 -7.67 5.24
CA THR A 125 -5.00 -6.56 4.28
C THR A 125 -5.00 -5.21 4.99
N VAL A 126 -4.40 -4.19 4.37
CA VAL A 126 -4.54 -2.81 4.84
C VAL A 126 -6.00 -2.37 4.76
N THR A 127 -6.80 -2.92 3.84
CA THR A 127 -8.26 -2.69 3.77
C THR A 127 -8.97 -3.09 5.07
N GLU A 128 -8.65 -4.24 5.65
CA GLU A 128 -9.21 -4.64 6.96
C GLU A 128 -8.78 -3.67 8.08
N LEU A 129 -7.54 -3.15 8.04
CA LEU A 129 -7.09 -2.12 8.97
C LEU A 129 -7.85 -0.80 8.78
N THR A 130 -8.15 -0.40 7.53
CA THR A 130 -8.99 0.78 7.26
C THR A 130 -10.39 0.61 7.82
N GLU A 131 -10.93 -0.61 7.86
CA GLU A 131 -12.26 -0.86 8.43
C GLU A 131 -12.29 -0.64 9.93
N LEU A 132 -11.23 -1.03 10.66
CA LEU A 132 -11.09 -0.65 12.07
C LEU A 132 -11.07 0.88 12.25
N CYS A 133 -10.40 1.59 11.34
CA CYS A 133 -10.38 3.04 11.39
C CYS A 133 -11.78 3.64 11.19
N ARG A 134 -12.62 3.07 10.33
CA ARG A 134 -14.03 3.49 10.15
C ARG A 134 -14.86 3.21 11.39
N ILE A 135 -14.80 1.98 11.92
CA ILE A 135 -15.54 1.55 13.12
C ILE A 135 -15.25 2.47 14.31
N TYR A 136 -13.98 2.80 14.51
CA TYR A 136 -13.54 3.64 15.63
C TYR A 136 -13.46 5.14 15.28
N GLN A 137 -13.93 5.53 14.09
CA GLN A 137 -13.92 6.91 13.61
C GLN A 137 -12.52 7.58 13.68
N ARG A 138 -11.46 6.80 13.48
CA ARG A 138 -10.07 7.26 13.36
C ARG A 138 -9.79 7.78 11.95
N ILE A 139 -10.44 8.88 11.60
CA ILE A 139 -10.38 9.48 10.26
C ILE A 139 -8.96 9.94 9.90
N ASP A 140 -8.18 10.35 10.89
CA ASP A 140 -6.78 10.75 10.74
C ASP A 140 -5.88 9.59 10.28
N VAL A 141 -6.09 8.39 10.81
CA VAL A 141 -5.39 7.17 10.40
C VAL A 141 -5.97 6.66 9.08
N LEU A 142 -7.29 6.70 8.90
CA LEU A 142 -7.95 6.28 7.67
C LEU A 142 -7.42 7.04 6.45
N ARG A 143 -7.35 8.37 6.52
CA ARG A 143 -6.83 9.22 5.43
C ARG A 143 -5.36 8.95 5.14
N LEU A 144 -4.56 8.70 6.18
CA LEU A 144 -3.15 8.32 6.03
C LEU A 144 -3.02 7.03 5.23
N LEU A 145 -3.76 5.98 5.64
CA LEU A 145 -3.73 4.68 4.97
C LEU A 145 -4.26 4.74 3.53
N GLN A 146 -5.37 5.45 3.30
CA GLN A 146 -5.94 5.62 1.96
C GLN A 146 -4.99 6.37 1.03
N SER A 147 -4.39 7.48 1.50
CA SER A 147 -3.42 8.22 0.70
C SER A 147 -2.23 7.34 0.31
N TRP A 148 -1.76 6.49 1.21
CA TRP A 148 -0.65 5.57 0.91
C TRP A 148 -1.04 4.48 -0.09
N ILE A 149 -2.21 3.86 0.07
CA ILE A 149 -2.73 2.85 -0.87
C ILE A 149 -2.85 3.45 -2.29
N GLU A 150 -3.32 4.69 -2.40
CA GLU A 150 -3.57 5.32 -3.69
C GLU A 150 -2.30 5.84 -4.37
N LYS A 151 -1.34 6.37 -3.60
CA LYS A 151 -0.19 7.11 -4.16
C LYS A 151 1.11 6.34 -4.12
N ASP A 152 1.36 5.60 -3.05
CA ASP A 152 2.66 4.99 -2.77
C ASP A 152 2.68 3.50 -3.14
N TRP A 153 1.63 2.77 -2.77
CA TRP A 153 1.57 1.33 -2.95
C TRP A 153 1.72 0.85 -4.41
N PRO A 154 1.06 1.44 -5.42
CA PRO A 154 1.17 0.96 -6.80
C PRO A 154 2.61 0.94 -7.30
N SER A 155 3.37 2.01 -7.00
CA SER A 155 4.77 2.14 -7.38
C SER A 155 5.67 1.15 -6.61
N ARG A 156 5.38 0.93 -5.31
CA ARG A 156 6.13 -0.01 -4.46
C ARG A 156 5.95 -1.47 -4.90
N TRP A 157 4.72 -1.84 -5.26
CA TRP A 157 4.42 -3.18 -5.77
C TRP A 157 5.16 -3.49 -7.08
N GLN A 158 5.19 -2.53 -8.00
CA GLN A 158 5.91 -2.65 -9.29
C GLN A 158 7.44 -2.75 -9.14
N GLN A 159 8.02 -2.25 -8.05
CA GLN A 159 9.47 -2.36 -7.81
C GLN A 159 9.87 -3.72 -7.22
N THR A 160 8.89 -4.46 -6.70
CA THR A 160 9.12 -5.72 -5.97
C THR A 160 8.62 -6.95 -6.73
N ASN A 161 7.94 -6.77 -7.87
CA ASN A 161 7.36 -7.83 -8.72
C ASN A 161 7.61 -7.49 -10.19
#